data_AF-A0A7C5PBW9-F1
#
_entry.id   AF-A0A7C5PBW9-F1
#
_cell.length_a   1.000
_cell.length_b   1.000
_cell.length_c   1.000
_cell.angle_alpha   90.00
_cell.angle_beta   90.00
_cell.angle_gamma   90.00
#
_symmetry.space_group_name_H-M   'P 1'
#
loop_
_entity.id
_entity.type
_entity.pdbx_description
1 polymer ?
#
loop_
_entity_poly.entity_id
_entity_poly.type
_entity_poly.pdbx_seq_one_letter_code
_entity_poly.pdbx_strand_id
1 'polypeptide(L)'
;MNFIEMLLSEKLKNKNPMLDLFGSDRKVLQIACQDLTNYLKVHWNLIGKEANEWELVDKLEEFYQREPKELEEFIDIWTNTWLKKWNERVKLLIGNEDEKRWDKMTKILNNAEPLWRRLPNRKEMQEIVISTLIRNGEICGTSILAENLLKMELGENKKRYATEKEQMLNLVNRTLRRARELTRSKGPLIFVRIDKGYFNDNF
;
A
#
# COMPACT_ATOMS: atom_id res chain seq x y z
N MET A 1 -18.94 5.43 6.34
CA MET A 1 -18.17 4.17 6.32
C MET A 1 -18.46 3.53 4.99
N ASN A 2 -17.46 3.28 4.14
CA ASN A 2 -17.72 2.58 2.87
C ASN A 2 -17.91 1.07 3.13
N PHE A 3 -18.45 0.32 2.17
CA PHE A 3 -18.77 -1.10 2.38
C PHE A 3 -17.54 -1.94 2.77
N ILE A 4 -16.39 -1.69 2.14
CA ILE A 4 -15.11 -2.34 2.47
C ILE A 4 -14.67 -2.04 3.92
N GLU A 5 -14.82 -0.79 4.35
CA GLU A 5 -14.49 -0.34 5.71
C GLU A 5 -15.38 -1.04 6.74
N MET A 6 -16.66 -1.26 6.44
CA MET A 6 -17.55 -2.08 7.27
C MET A 6 -17.03 -3.52 7.40
N LEU A 7 -16.79 -4.19 6.27
CA LEU A 7 -16.32 -5.58 6.23
C LEU A 7 -15.01 -5.78 7.01
N LEU A 8 -14.07 -4.84 6.90
CA LEU A 8 -12.75 -4.95 7.52
C LEU A 8 -12.71 -4.53 8.98
N SER A 9 -13.48 -3.50 9.37
CA SER A 9 -13.43 -2.95 10.73
C SER A 9 -13.74 -4.01 11.79
N GLU A 10 -14.79 -4.80 11.59
CA GLU A 10 -15.18 -5.88 12.48
C GLU A 10 -14.13 -6.99 12.53
N LYS A 11 -13.68 -7.48 11.37
CA LYS A 11 -12.71 -8.59 11.29
C LYS A 11 -11.35 -8.20 11.88
N LEU A 12 -10.90 -6.96 11.67
CA LEU A 12 -9.67 -6.44 12.28
C LEU A 12 -9.81 -6.30 13.79
N LYS A 13 -10.94 -5.76 14.29
CA LYS A 13 -11.18 -5.59 15.73
C LYS A 13 -11.29 -6.94 16.45
N ASN A 14 -11.93 -7.93 15.82
CA ASN A 14 -12.02 -9.29 16.38
C ASN A 14 -10.65 -9.98 16.46
N LYS A 15 -9.75 -9.72 15.50
CA LYS A 15 -8.40 -10.31 15.47
C LYS A 15 -7.39 -9.57 16.34
N ASN A 16 -7.56 -8.27 16.52
CA ASN A 16 -6.76 -7.47 17.44
C ASN A 16 -7.64 -6.44 18.15
N PRO A 17 -8.22 -6.81 19.32
CA PRO A 17 -9.10 -5.94 20.08
C PRO A 17 -8.47 -4.62 20.55
N MET A 18 -7.13 -4.57 20.61
CA MET A 18 -6.38 -3.38 21.04
C MET A 18 -6.32 -2.29 19.96
N LEU A 19 -6.64 -2.60 18.70
CA LEU A 19 -6.63 -1.60 17.62
C LEU A 19 -7.75 -0.57 17.83
N ASP A 20 -7.37 0.69 17.97
CA ASP A 20 -8.30 1.82 18.02
C ASP A 20 -8.61 2.32 16.59
N LEU A 21 -9.37 1.52 15.85
CA LEU A 21 -9.68 1.76 14.43
C LEU A 21 -10.50 3.04 14.18
N PHE A 22 -11.11 3.60 15.21
CA PHE A 22 -11.90 4.84 15.13
C PHE A 22 -11.18 6.06 15.72
N GLY A 23 -10.06 5.87 16.42
CA GLY A 23 -9.18 6.93 16.91
C GLY A 23 -7.77 6.79 16.34
N SER A 24 -6.82 6.45 17.20
CA SER A 24 -5.38 6.54 16.94
C SER A 24 -4.86 5.58 15.87
N ASP A 25 -5.51 4.44 15.65
CA ASP A 25 -5.14 3.43 14.65
C ASP A 25 -5.98 3.52 13.37
N ARG A 26 -6.76 4.59 13.18
CA ARG A 26 -7.59 4.77 11.97
C ARG A 26 -6.81 4.63 10.67
N LYS A 27 -5.51 4.98 10.68
CA LYS A 27 -4.65 4.83 9.50
C LYS A 27 -4.44 3.37 9.10
N VAL A 28 -4.44 2.44 10.05
CA VAL A 28 -4.36 0.99 9.81
C VAL A 28 -5.57 0.54 9.00
N LEU A 29 -6.78 0.93 9.41
CA LEU A 29 -8.02 0.61 8.68
C LEU A 29 -8.01 1.18 7.26
N GLN A 30 -7.57 2.44 7.09
CA GLN A 30 -7.47 3.05 5.77
C GLN A 30 -6.53 2.29 4.84
N ILE A 31 -5.37 1.84 5.35
CA ILE A 31 -4.41 1.08 4.55
C ILE A 31 -4.99 -0.30 4.20
N ALA A 32 -5.62 -0.99 5.16
CA ALA A 32 -6.28 -2.25 4.90
C ALA A 32 -7.38 -2.14 3.82
N CYS A 33 -8.20 -1.08 3.89
CA CYS A 33 -9.24 -0.82 2.88
C CYS A 33 -8.64 -0.60 1.49
N GLN A 34 -7.56 0.19 1.40
CA GLN A 34 -6.87 0.44 0.15
C GLN A 34 -6.22 -0.83 -0.41
N ASP A 35 -5.61 -1.64 0.46
CA ASP A 35 -4.96 -2.89 0.08
C ASP A 35 -5.97 -3.94 -0.40
N LEU A 36 -7.13 -4.07 0.26
CA LEU A 36 -8.20 -4.96 -0.20
C LEU A 36 -8.74 -4.48 -1.55
N THR A 37 -8.97 -3.18 -1.70
CA THR A 37 -9.39 -2.57 -2.97
C THR A 37 -8.42 -2.91 -4.09
N ASN A 38 -7.12 -2.71 -3.86
CA ASN A 38 -6.07 -3.03 -4.82
C ASN A 38 -6.03 -4.54 -5.14
N TYR A 39 -6.12 -5.39 -4.12
CA TYR A 39 -6.16 -6.84 -4.25
C TYR A 39 -7.31 -7.28 -5.17
N LEU A 40 -8.54 -6.83 -4.87
CA LEU A 40 -9.72 -7.15 -5.66
C LEU A 40 -9.61 -6.62 -7.09
N LYS A 41 -9.11 -5.38 -7.30
CA LYS A 41 -8.88 -4.85 -8.66
C LYS A 41 -7.93 -5.71 -9.47
N VAL A 42 -6.87 -6.23 -8.86
CA VAL A 42 -5.93 -7.13 -9.53
C VAL A 42 -6.58 -8.47 -9.87
N HIS A 43 -7.27 -9.09 -8.91
CA HIS A 43 -7.84 -10.42 -9.07
C HIS A 43 -9.10 -10.45 -9.95
N TRP A 44 -9.85 -9.36 -10.03
CA TRP A 44 -11.01 -9.19 -10.92
C TRP A 44 -10.67 -8.52 -12.26
N ASN A 45 -9.38 -8.38 -12.58
CA ASN A 45 -8.88 -7.78 -13.83
C ASN A 45 -9.47 -6.37 -14.10
N LEU A 46 -9.51 -5.52 -13.07
CA LEU A 46 -10.00 -4.14 -13.14
C LEU A 46 -8.89 -3.09 -13.36
N ILE A 47 -7.62 -3.50 -13.30
CA ILE A 47 -6.48 -2.61 -13.51
C ILE A 47 -6.54 -1.97 -14.91
N GLY A 48 -6.36 -0.65 -14.98
CA GLY A 48 -6.40 0.12 -16.23
C GLY A 48 -7.79 0.29 -16.88
N LYS A 49 -8.87 -0.20 -16.25
CA LYS A 49 -10.23 0.09 -16.72
C LYS A 49 -10.69 1.48 -16.25
N GLU A 50 -11.34 2.23 -17.13
CA GLU A 50 -11.82 3.58 -16.84
C GLU A 50 -12.87 3.60 -15.71
N ALA A 51 -13.76 2.62 -15.68
CA ALA A 51 -14.80 2.47 -14.66
C ALA A 51 -14.40 1.53 -13.50
N ASN A 52 -13.11 1.37 -13.20
CA ASN A 52 -12.63 0.34 -12.26
C ASN A 52 -13.21 0.47 -10.85
N GLU A 53 -13.44 1.68 -10.34
CA GLU A 53 -14.02 1.91 -9.02
C GLU A 53 -15.49 1.48 -8.97
N TRP A 54 -16.26 1.85 -9.99
CA TRP A 54 -17.67 1.48 -10.10
C TRP A 54 -17.86 -0.02 -10.28
N GLU A 55 -17.11 -0.62 -11.22
CA GLU A 55 -17.17 -2.08 -11.46
C GLU A 55 -16.74 -2.89 -10.22
N LEU A 56 -15.82 -2.37 -9.41
CA LEU A 56 -15.44 -2.99 -8.14
C LEU A 56 -16.61 -3.00 -7.15
N VAL A 57 -17.25 -1.84 -6.96
CA VAL A 57 -18.37 -1.70 -6.02
C VAL A 57 -19.52 -2.62 -6.43
N ASP A 58 -19.92 -2.58 -7.70
CA ASP A 58 -21.01 -3.41 -8.23
C ASP A 58 -20.72 -4.90 -8.04
N LYS A 59 -19.51 -5.35 -8.37
CA LYS A 59 -19.09 -6.75 -8.19
C LYS A 59 -19.08 -7.18 -6.74
N LEU A 60 -18.64 -6.31 -5.84
CA LEU A 60 -18.56 -6.61 -4.42
C LEU A 60 -19.96 -6.67 -3.79
N GLU A 61 -20.86 -5.77 -4.19
CA GLU A 61 -22.27 -5.80 -3.79
C GLU A 61 -23.00 -7.04 -4.32
N GLU A 62 -22.80 -7.38 -5.60
CA GLU A 62 -23.37 -8.59 -6.19
C GLU A 62 -22.87 -9.85 -5.45
N PHE A 63 -21.58 -9.93 -5.15
CA PHE A 63 -21.02 -11.07 -4.42
C PHE A 63 -21.58 -11.17 -3.00
N TYR A 64 -21.73 -10.04 -2.30
CA TYR A 64 -22.36 -10.01 -0.98
C TYR A 64 -23.82 -10.47 -1.01
N GLN A 65 -24.59 -10.09 -2.02
CA GLN A 65 -25.99 -10.50 -2.15
C GLN A 65 -26.14 -11.98 -2.51
N ARG A 66 -25.26 -12.51 -3.36
CA ARG A 66 -25.33 -13.89 -3.86
C ARG A 66 -24.76 -14.90 -2.88
N GLU A 67 -23.57 -14.63 -2.34
CA GLU A 67 -22.79 -15.57 -1.54
C GLU A 67 -22.20 -14.90 -0.28
N PRO A 68 -23.06 -14.38 0.63
CA PRO A 68 -22.60 -13.59 1.79
C PRO A 68 -21.65 -14.36 2.71
N LYS A 69 -21.85 -15.68 2.86
CA LYS A 69 -20.99 -16.53 3.69
C LYS A 69 -19.61 -16.73 3.08
N GLU A 70 -19.52 -16.94 1.77
CA GLU A 70 -18.25 -17.10 1.08
C GLU A 70 -17.44 -15.80 1.13
N LEU A 71 -18.12 -14.65 0.93
CA LEU A 71 -17.47 -13.35 1.09
C LEU A 71 -16.97 -13.16 2.53
N GLU A 72 -17.77 -13.52 3.54
CA GLU A 72 -17.34 -13.44 4.94
C GLU A 72 -16.09 -14.28 5.22
N GLU A 73 -16.06 -15.54 4.76
CA GLU A 73 -14.91 -16.44 4.89
C GLU A 73 -13.68 -15.90 4.16
N PHE A 74 -13.86 -15.39 2.93
CA PHE A 74 -12.81 -14.75 2.16
C PHE A 74 -12.21 -13.56 2.92
N ILE A 75 -13.04 -12.65 3.44
CA ILE A 75 -12.57 -11.48 4.17
C ILE A 75 -11.83 -11.91 5.45
N ASP A 76 -12.27 -12.96 6.14
CA ASP A 76 -11.56 -13.46 7.32
C ASP A 76 -10.15 -13.97 6.97
N ILE A 77 -10.05 -14.82 5.95
CA ILE A 77 -8.77 -15.37 5.45
C ILE A 77 -7.85 -14.26 4.96
N TRP A 78 -8.39 -13.33 4.17
CA TRP A 78 -7.65 -12.20 3.64
C TRP A 78 -7.12 -11.31 4.78
N THR A 79 -7.97 -10.96 5.75
CA THR A 79 -7.59 -10.12 6.89
C THR A 79 -6.51 -10.78 7.75
N ASN A 80 -6.61 -12.10 7.99
CA ASN A 80 -5.55 -12.87 8.66
C ASN A 80 -4.21 -12.77 7.92
N THR A 81 -4.24 -12.93 6.60
CA THR A 81 -3.05 -12.89 5.75
C THR A 81 -2.46 -11.49 5.70
N TRP A 82 -3.30 -10.47 5.58
CA TRP A 82 -2.92 -9.08 5.57
C TRP A 82 -2.29 -8.67 6.90
N LEU A 83 -2.87 -9.04 8.06
CA LEU A 83 -2.29 -8.75 9.37
C LEU A 83 -0.90 -9.36 9.58
N LYS A 84 -0.69 -10.60 9.10
CA LYS A 84 0.64 -11.23 9.14
C LYS A 84 1.66 -10.41 8.34
N LYS A 85 1.26 -9.92 7.16
CA LYS A 85 2.10 -9.06 6.32
C LYS A 85 2.30 -7.67 6.94
N TRP A 86 1.27 -7.08 7.53
CA TRP A 86 1.35 -5.82 8.26
C TRP A 86 2.41 -5.89 9.36
N ASN A 87 2.35 -6.92 10.20
CA ASN A 87 3.32 -7.13 11.28
C ASN A 87 4.74 -7.41 10.76
N GLU A 88 4.87 -7.98 9.57
CA GLU A 88 6.17 -8.19 8.92
C GLU A 88 6.74 -6.88 8.35
N ARG A 89 5.89 -6.06 7.70
CA ARG A 89 6.30 -4.94 6.85
C ARG A 89 6.32 -3.60 7.56
N VAL A 90 5.52 -3.41 8.60
CA VAL A 90 5.35 -2.11 9.26
C VAL A 90 6.09 -2.11 10.58
N LYS A 91 7.07 -1.21 10.72
CA LYS A 91 7.77 -0.95 11.98
C LYS A 91 7.45 0.46 12.46
N LEU A 92 6.96 0.55 13.70
CA LEU A 92 6.83 1.83 14.40
C LEU A 92 8.23 2.25 14.89
N LEU A 93 8.64 3.46 14.54
CA LEU A 93 9.87 4.07 15.04
C LEU A 93 9.54 4.94 16.25
N ILE A 94 10.08 4.54 17.40
CA ILE A 94 9.94 5.24 18.67
C ILE A 94 11.28 5.94 18.99
N GLY A 95 11.24 7.24 19.24
CA GLY A 95 12.45 8.02 19.55
C GLY A 95 13.43 8.08 18.37
N ASN A 96 14.69 7.71 18.63
CA ASN A 96 15.80 7.81 17.66
C ASN A 96 16.19 6.44 17.05
N GLU A 97 15.35 5.41 17.18
CA GLU A 97 15.61 4.11 16.55
C GLU A 97 15.71 4.23 15.02
N ASP A 98 16.72 3.57 14.44
CA ASP A 98 16.95 3.51 12.99
C ASP A 98 17.04 4.89 12.27
N GLU A 99 17.31 5.98 13.02
CA GLU A 99 17.32 7.37 12.55
C GLU A 99 18.18 7.57 11.29
N LYS A 100 19.39 6.99 11.25
CA LYS A 100 20.27 7.07 10.07
C LYS A 100 19.67 6.43 8.81
N ARG A 101 18.98 5.29 8.95
CA ARG A 101 18.36 4.57 7.81
C ARG A 101 17.12 5.31 7.34
N TRP A 102 16.33 5.80 8.29
CA TRP A 102 15.16 6.66 8.04
C TRP A 102 15.56 7.95 7.32
N ASP A 103 16.60 8.65 7.80
CA ASP A 103 17.06 9.90 7.21
C ASP A 103 17.54 9.72 5.77
N LYS A 104 18.25 8.62 5.49
CA LYS A 104 18.68 8.29 4.13
C LYS A 104 17.48 8.06 3.21
N MET A 105 16.52 7.23 3.64
CA MET A 105 15.30 6.93 2.87
C MET A 105 14.48 8.20 2.63
N THR A 106 14.21 8.95 3.71
CA THR A 106 13.42 10.18 3.69
C THR A 106 14.07 11.24 2.81
N LYS A 107 15.40 11.37 2.84
CA LYS A 107 16.14 12.27 1.96
C LYS A 107 15.96 11.90 0.49
N ILE A 108 16.03 10.61 0.14
CA ILE A 108 15.80 10.14 -1.23
C ILE A 108 14.36 10.45 -1.67
N LEU A 109 13.37 10.11 -0.83
CA LEU A 109 11.96 10.35 -1.13
C LEU A 109 11.64 11.85 -1.28
N ASN A 110 12.15 12.68 -0.38
CA ASN A 110 11.95 14.14 -0.42
C ASN A 110 12.62 14.78 -1.64
N ASN A 111 13.79 14.30 -2.05
CA ASN A 111 14.45 14.79 -3.25
C ASN A 111 13.72 14.36 -4.53
N ALA A 112 13.08 13.18 -4.52
CA ALA A 112 12.30 12.68 -5.63
C ALA A 112 10.91 13.34 -5.73
N GLU A 113 10.36 13.86 -4.63
CA GLU A 113 8.99 14.41 -4.55
C GLU A 113 8.69 15.51 -5.58
N PRO A 114 9.55 16.52 -5.82
CA PRO A 114 9.30 17.54 -6.83
C PRO A 114 9.23 16.97 -8.25
N LEU A 115 10.09 15.99 -8.55
CA LEU A 115 10.09 15.30 -9.85
C LEU A 115 8.86 14.41 -9.98
N TRP A 116 8.54 13.66 -8.93
CA TRP A 116 7.35 12.81 -8.84
C TRP A 116 6.10 13.63 -9.15
N ARG A 117 5.90 14.79 -8.50
CA ARG A 117 4.73 15.64 -8.71
C ARG A 117 4.53 16.11 -10.14
N ARG A 118 5.61 16.23 -10.92
CA ARG A 118 5.58 16.68 -12.31
C ARG A 118 5.35 15.55 -13.32
N LEU A 119 5.48 14.30 -12.90
CA LEU A 119 5.30 13.16 -13.82
C LEU A 119 3.82 13.04 -14.23
N PRO A 120 3.54 12.92 -15.54
CA PRO A 120 2.22 12.52 -16.00
C PRO A 120 1.99 11.03 -15.67
N ASN A 121 0.73 10.61 -15.69
CA ASN A 121 0.31 9.21 -15.59
C ASN A 121 0.84 8.45 -14.34
N ARG A 122 0.99 9.16 -13.22
CA ARG A 122 1.45 8.59 -11.95
C ARG A 122 0.57 7.46 -11.44
N LYS A 123 -0.75 7.61 -11.61
CA LYS A 123 -1.73 6.63 -11.13
C LYS A 123 -1.56 5.31 -11.88
N GLU A 124 -1.42 5.38 -13.19
CA GLU A 124 -1.21 4.24 -14.09
C GLU A 124 0.11 3.53 -13.77
N MET A 125 1.18 4.30 -13.55
CA MET A 125 2.46 3.72 -13.10
C MET A 125 2.32 3.02 -11.75
N GLN A 126 1.63 3.64 -10.79
CA GLN A 126 1.36 3.03 -9.49
C GLN A 126 0.52 1.76 -9.62
N GLU A 127 -0.55 1.76 -10.42
CA GLU A 127 -1.42 0.59 -10.63
C GLU A 127 -0.65 -0.61 -11.20
N ILE A 128 0.24 -0.40 -12.17
CA ILE A 128 1.06 -1.48 -12.75
C ILE A 128 2.04 -2.05 -11.69
N VAL A 129 2.62 -1.18 -10.85
CA VAL A 129 3.52 -1.61 -9.77
C VAL A 129 2.76 -2.32 -8.66
N ILE A 130 1.58 -1.83 -8.26
CA ILE A 130 0.66 -2.47 -7.31
C ILE A 130 0.28 -3.87 -7.81
N SER A 131 -0.12 -3.99 -9.09
CA SER A 131 -0.43 -5.26 -9.72
C SER A 131 0.75 -6.24 -9.66
N THR A 132 1.98 -5.73 -9.85
CA THR A 132 3.19 -6.54 -9.72
C THR A 132 3.44 -7.00 -8.28
N LEU A 133 3.27 -6.12 -7.29
CA LEU A 133 3.41 -6.47 -5.87
C LEU A 133 2.42 -7.57 -5.47
N ILE A 134 1.14 -7.40 -5.80
CA ILE A 134 0.07 -8.36 -5.45
C ILE A 134 0.29 -9.71 -6.14
N ARG A 135 0.60 -9.71 -7.44
CA ARG A 135 0.91 -10.94 -8.19
C ARG A 135 2.13 -11.70 -7.64
N ASN A 136 2.98 -11.03 -6.86
CA ASN A 136 4.13 -11.65 -6.20
C ASN A 136 3.93 -11.83 -4.69
N GLY A 137 2.68 -11.78 -4.20
CA GLY A 137 2.31 -12.11 -2.83
C GLY A 137 2.47 -10.97 -1.81
N GLU A 138 2.75 -9.75 -2.25
CA GLU A 138 2.75 -8.58 -1.38
C GLU A 138 1.38 -7.90 -1.40
N ILE A 139 0.62 -8.07 -0.32
CA ILE A 139 -0.75 -7.56 -0.19
C ILE A 139 -0.86 -6.42 0.82
N CYS A 140 0.23 -6.05 1.49
CA CYS A 140 0.22 -5.03 2.55
C CYS A 140 0.97 -3.76 2.13
N GLY A 141 0.36 -2.61 2.37
CA GLY A 141 0.90 -1.29 2.06
C GLY A 141 1.21 -1.11 0.58
N THR A 142 0.44 -1.75 -0.30
CA THR A 142 0.73 -1.85 -1.73
C THR A 142 0.87 -0.49 -2.40
N SER A 143 -0.01 0.47 -2.11
CA SER A 143 0.09 1.84 -2.61
C SER A 143 1.33 2.58 -2.08
N ILE A 144 1.65 2.40 -0.80
CA ILE A 144 2.81 3.03 -0.15
C ILE A 144 4.11 2.49 -0.77
N LEU A 145 4.21 1.17 -0.91
CA LEU A 145 5.37 0.50 -1.50
C LEU A 145 5.54 0.87 -2.97
N ALA A 146 4.46 0.89 -3.75
CA ALA A 146 4.50 1.26 -5.16
C ALA A 146 5.01 2.70 -5.35
N GLU A 147 4.46 3.66 -4.59
CA GLU A 147 4.92 5.05 -4.64
C GLU A 147 6.38 5.20 -4.21
N ASN A 148 6.76 4.57 -3.09
CA ASN A 148 8.13 4.65 -2.57
C ASN A 148 9.13 4.04 -3.56
N LEU A 149 8.82 2.90 -4.16
CA LEU A 149 9.68 2.26 -5.17
C LEU A 149 9.84 3.15 -6.41
N LEU A 150 8.77 3.77 -6.90
CA LEU A 150 8.84 4.73 -8.01
C LEU A 150 9.71 5.94 -7.65
N LYS A 151 9.50 6.52 -6.47
CA LYS A 151 10.29 7.67 -5.99
C LYS A 151 11.76 7.32 -5.80
N MET A 152 12.09 6.16 -5.25
CA MET A 152 13.48 5.72 -5.10
C MET A 152 14.16 5.57 -6.46
N GLU A 153 13.51 4.91 -7.42
CA GLU A 153 14.06 4.73 -8.78
C GLU A 153 14.16 6.04 -9.58
N LEU A 154 13.35 7.04 -9.22
CA LEU A 154 13.42 8.39 -9.76
C LEU A 154 14.57 9.20 -9.14
N GLY A 155 14.76 9.10 -7.81
CA GLY A 155 15.78 9.84 -7.07
C GLY A 155 17.21 9.27 -7.22
N GLU A 156 17.34 7.96 -7.43
CA GLU A 156 18.64 7.30 -7.61
C GLU A 156 19.21 7.48 -9.03
N ASN A 157 18.35 7.79 -10.02
CA ASN A 157 18.74 7.80 -11.42
C ASN A 157 19.13 9.19 -11.93
N LYS A 158 20.42 9.36 -12.24
CA LYS A 158 20.97 10.60 -12.83
C LYS A 158 21.06 10.56 -14.36
N LYS A 159 20.59 9.48 -15.01
CA LYS A 159 20.66 9.36 -16.48
C LYS A 159 19.76 10.39 -17.16
N ARG A 160 20.28 10.99 -18.23
CA ARG A 160 19.49 11.78 -19.16
C ARG A 160 18.83 10.83 -20.17
N TYR A 161 17.55 11.03 -20.40
CA TYR A 161 16.78 10.30 -21.40
C TYR A 161 16.54 11.18 -22.62
N ALA A 162 16.42 10.58 -23.81
CA ALA A 162 16.17 11.33 -25.03
C ALA A 162 14.73 11.91 -25.04
N THR A 163 13.79 11.22 -24.38
CA THR A 163 12.38 11.65 -24.28
C THR A 163 11.77 11.34 -22.92
N GLU A 164 10.69 12.05 -22.56
CA GLU A 164 9.90 11.76 -21.36
C GLU A 164 9.28 10.35 -21.39
N LYS A 165 8.83 9.89 -22.56
CA LYS A 165 8.29 8.54 -22.74
C LYS A 165 9.33 7.46 -22.43
N GLU A 166 10.56 7.65 -22.91
CA GLU A 166 11.67 6.76 -22.62
C GLU A 166 12.01 6.76 -21.13
N GLN A 167 12.03 7.94 -20.48
CA GLN A 167 12.25 8.05 -19.04
C GLN A 167 11.19 7.29 -18.25
N MET A 168 9.90 7.46 -18.58
CA MET A 168 8.79 6.78 -17.90
C MET A 168 8.86 5.26 -18.07
N LEU A 169 9.06 4.78 -19.31
CA LEU A 169 9.16 3.34 -19.57
C LEU A 169 10.32 2.71 -18.79
N ASN A 170 11.47 3.37 -18.77
CA ASN A 170 12.63 2.91 -18.01
C ASN A 170 12.41 2.97 -16.50
N LEU A 171 11.76 4.03 -15.99
CA LEU A 171 11.37 4.14 -14.58
C LEU A 171 10.51 2.95 -14.17
N VAL A 172 9.40 2.72 -14.88
CA VAL A 172 8.48 1.62 -14.61
C VAL A 172 9.22 0.28 -14.68
N ASN A 173 9.97 0.00 -15.74
CA ASN A 173 10.67 -1.29 -15.88
C ASN A 173 11.65 -1.59 -14.72
N ARG A 174 12.41 -0.58 -14.27
CA ARG A 174 13.28 -0.76 -13.10
C ARG A 174 12.48 -0.99 -11.83
N THR A 175 11.42 -0.20 -11.63
CA THR A 175 10.53 -0.35 -10.49
C THR A 175 9.87 -1.73 -10.44
N LEU A 176 9.40 -2.27 -11.58
CA LEU A 176 8.81 -3.60 -11.65
C LEU A 176 9.81 -4.70 -11.28
N ARG A 177 11.08 -4.55 -11.69
CA ARG A 177 12.14 -5.48 -11.27
C ARG A 177 12.32 -5.43 -9.76
N ARG A 178 12.45 -4.23 -9.19
CA ARG A 178 12.65 -4.04 -7.75
C ARG A 178 11.45 -4.49 -6.92
N ALA A 179 10.23 -4.32 -7.43
CA ALA A 179 9.02 -4.84 -6.80
C ALA A 179 9.06 -6.36 -6.64
N ARG A 180 9.47 -7.10 -7.69
CA ARG A 180 9.62 -8.57 -7.64
C ARG A 180 10.72 -9.04 -6.69
N GLU A 181 11.80 -8.27 -6.56
CA GLU A 181 12.88 -8.56 -5.61
C GLU A 181 12.42 -8.31 -4.17
N LEU A 182 11.69 -7.21 -3.95
CA LEU A 182 11.21 -6.78 -2.64
C LEU A 182 10.24 -7.80 -2.02
N THR A 183 9.35 -8.42 -2.80
CA THR A 183 8.41 -9.42 -2.25
C THR A 183 9.11 -10.66 -1.67
N ARG A 184 10.35 -10.94 -2.09
CA ARG A 184 11.17 -12.04 -1.56
C ARG A 184 11.91 -11.68 -0.28
N SER A 185 12.04 -10.39 0.02
CA SER A 185 12.68 -9.92 1.25
C SER A 185 11.78 -10.15 2.46
N LYS A 186 12.39 -10.40 3.63
CA LYS A 186 11.68 -10.46 4.91
C LYS A 186 11.91 -9.20 5.73
N GLY A 187 10.90 -8.81 6.49
CA GLY A 187 11.00 -7.74 7.49
C GLY A 187 10.51 -6.37 7.01
N PRO A 188 10.78 -5.32 7.80
CA PRO A 188 10.13 -4.02 7.64
C PRO A 188 10.51 -3.29 6.35
N LEU A 189 9.49 -2.81 5.66
CA LEU A 189 9.59 -2.00 4.43
C LEU A 189 8.89 -0.65 4.56
N ILE A 190 7.98 -0.53 5.53
CA ILE A 190 7.24 0.68 5.86
C ILE A 190 7.62 1.04 7.30
N PHE A 191 8.12 2.25 7.47
CA PHE A 191 8.47 2.77 8.77
C PHE A 191 7.52 3.93 9.08
N VAL A 192 6.93 3.91 10.27
CA VAL A 192 5.99 4.93 10.73
C VAL A 192 6.59 5.56 11.96
N ARG A 193 6.93 6.85 11.87
CA ARG A 193 7.45 7.60 13.01
C ARG A 193 6.28 8.10 13.84
N ILE A 194 6.31 7.82 15.14
CA ILE A 194 5.39 8.40 16.10
C ILE A 194 6.02 9.67 16.65
N ASP A 195 5.39 10.82 16.45
CA ASP A 195 5.86 12.07 17.02
C ASP A 195 5.65 12.09 18.54
N LYS A 196 6.61 12.67 19.27
CA LYS A 196 6.68 12.67 20.75
C LYS A 196 5.42 13.18 21.45
N GLY A 197 4.52 13.88 20.75
CA GLY A 197 3.22 14.30 21.28
C GLY A 197 2.26 13.15 21.60
N TYR A 198 2.46 11.95 21.05
CA TYR A 198 1.60 10.77 21.28
C TYR A 198 1.58 10.28 22.74
N PHE A 199 2.59 10.61 23.54
CA PHE A 199 2.68 10.22 24.95
C PHE A 199 2.34 11.35 25.93
N ASN A 200 2.06 12.56 25.44
CA ASN A 200 1.88 13.74 26.29
C ASN A 200 0.42 13.99 26.73
N ASP A 201 -0.55 13.18 26.31
CA ASP A 201 -1.97 13.34 26.70
C ASP A 201 -2.43 12.39 27.81
N ASN A 202 -1.51 11.90 28.66
CA ASN A 202 -1.87 11.16 29.87
C ASN A 202 -0.96 11.54 31.04
N PHE A 203 -1.10 12.77 31.57
CA PHE A 203 -0.89 13.11 32.97
C PHE A 203 -1.74 14.30 33.37
#